data_AF-W8BRG6-F1
#
_entry.id   AF-W8BRG6-F1
#
_cell.length_a   1.000
_cell.length_b   1.000
_cell.length_c   1.000
_cell.angle_alpha   90.00
_cell.angle_beta   90.00
_cell.angle_gamma   90.00
#
_symmetry.space_group_name_H-M   'P 1'
#
loop_
_entity.id
_entity.type
_entity.pdbx_description
1 polymer ?
#
loop_
_entity_poly.entity_id
_entity_poly.type
_entity_poly.pdbx_seq_one_letter_code
_entity_poly.pdbx_strand_id
1 'polypeptide(L)'
;MTIADISIVTTLSTVNLMFPIAVGAADKWPLLNDWFARMQALPVYHINQTGLEKLRVVIERIGRFKFPTTSETAKLEAKTEGEDVAEEQADAKNLGNVEENK
;
A
#
# COMPACT_ATOMS: atom_id res chain seq x y z
N MET A 1 12.41 -18.40 -11.23
CA MET A 1 11.04 -18.16 -11.72
C MET A 1 10.43 -19.48 -12.13
N THR A 2 9.24 -19.76 -11.63
CA THR A 2 8.43 -20.95 -11.86
C THR A 2 6.99 -20.53 -12.20
N ILE A 3 6.12 -21.49 -12.49
CA ILE A 3 4.69 -21.23 -12.72
C ILE A 3 4.03 -20.61 -11.47
N ALA A 4 4.49 -20.95 -10.27
CA ALA A 4 3.97 -20.36 -9.04
C ALA A 4 4.21 -18.84 -9.00
N ASP A 5 5.40 -18.38 -9.42
CA ASP A 5 5.70 -16.94 -9.49
C ASP A 5 4.76 -16.22 -10.46
N ILE A 6 4.50 -16.81 -11.63
CA ILE A 6 3.59 -16.26 -12.64
C ILE A 6 2.16 -16.19 -12.09
N SER A 7 1.69 -17.25 -11.42
CA SER A 7 0.35 -17.29 -10.83
C SER A 7 0.17 -16.26 -9.72
N ILE A 8 1.19 -16.05 -8.89
CA ILE A 8 1.10 -15.11 -7.77
C ILE A 8 1.26 -13.68 -8.26
N VAL A 9 2.18 -13.39 -9.19
CA VAL A 9 2.43 -12.00 -9.60
C VAL A 9 1.20 -11.37 -10.28
N THR A 10 0.41 -12.15 -11.02
CA THR A 10 -0.83 -11.68 -11.65
C THR A 10 -1.85 -11.26 -10.59
N THR A 11 -2.09 -12.13 -9.60
CA THR A 11 -3.02 -11.88 -8.49
C THR A 11 -2.53 -10.74 -7.61
N LEU A 12 -1.26 -10.76 -7.19
CA LEU A 12 -0.67 -9.73 -6.34
C LEU A 12 -0.71 -8.36 -7.00
N SER A 13 -0.42 -8.28 -8.31
CA SER A 13 -0.47 -7.01 -9.04
C SER A 13 -1.88 -6.39 -9.05
N THR A 14 -2.92 -7.22 -9.02
CA THR A 14 -4.32 -6.78 -8.90
C THR A 14 -4.63 -6.26 -7.50
N VAL A 15 -4.23 -7.00 -6.46
CA VAL A 15 -4.39 -6.56 -5.06
C VAL A 15 -3.64 -5.25 -4.80
N ASN A 16 -2.45 -5.10 -5.38
CA ASN A 16 -1.60 -3.92 -5.25
C ASN A 16 -2.24 -2.65 -5.88
N LEU A 17 -3.25 -2.77 -6.74
CA LEU A 17 -4.04 -1.60 -7.20
C LEU A 17 -4.82 -0.97 -6.05
N MET A 18 -5.34 -1.78 -5.13
CA MET A 18 -6.18 -1.34 -4.02
C MET A 18 -5.36 -1.07 -2.76
N PHE A 19 -4.37 -1.91 -2.51
CA PHE A 19 -3.53 -1.87 -1.32
C PHE A 19 -2.05 -1.84 -1.74
N PRO A 20 -1.52 -0.64 -2.07
CA PRO A 20 -0.13 -0.52 -2.53
C PRO A 20 0.85 -1.01 -1.47
N ILE A 21 1.62 -2.05 -1.76
CA ILE A 21 2.51 -2.72 -0.79
C ILE A 21 3.62 -1.78 -0.29
N ALA A 22 4.11 -0.91 -1.18
CA ALA A 22 5.18 0.04 -0.88
C ALA A 22 4.73 1.26 -0.08
N VAL A 23 3.42 1.49 0.08
CA VAL A 23 2.87 2.67 0.77
C VAL A 23 2.40 2.26 2.16
N GLY A 24 2.92 2.88 3.23
CA GLY A 24 2.61 2.57 4.63
C GLY A 24 3.16 1.25 5.21
N ALA A 25 3.88 0.44 4.42
CA ALA A 25 4.37 -0.87 4.86
C ALA A 25 5.64 -1.37 4.14
N ALA A 26 6.41 -0.48 3.51
CA ALA A 26 7.62 -0.85 2.77
C ALA A 26 8.59 -1.70 3.62
N ASP A 27 8.81 -1.29 4.87
CA ASP A 27 9.69 -1.98 5.82
C ASP A 27 9.10 -3.28 6.39
N LYS A 28 7.78 -3.47 6.28
CA LYS A 28 7.11 -4.69 6.76
C LYS A 28 7.29 -5.85 5.79
N TRP A 29 7.45 -5.59 4.50
CA TRP A 29 7.50 -6.61 3.45
C TRP A 29 8.67 -6.46 2.47
N PRO A 30 9.93 -6.32 2.94
CA PRO A 30 11.08 -6.03 2.07
C PRO A 30 11.30 -7.13 1.02
N LEU A 31 11.20 -8.40 1.43
CA LEU A 31 11.37 -9.53 0.51
C LEU A 31 10.27 -9.61 -0.56
N LEU A 32 9.05 -9.19 -0.21
CA LEU A 32 7.93 -9.16 -1.15
C LEU A 32 8.11 -8.03 -2.17
N ASN A 33 8.50 -6.84 -1.70
CA ASN A 33 8.80 -5.70 -2.56
C ASN A 33 9.93 -6.04 -3.55
N ASP A 34 11.02 -6.63 -3.06
CA ASP A 34 12.14 -7.07 -3.89
C ASP A 34 11.73 -8.13 -4.92
N TRP A 35 10.95 -9.14 -4.49
CA TRP A 35 10.44 -10.17 -5.41
C TRP A 35 9.51 -9.57 -6.46
N PHE A 36 8.60 -8.68 -6.05
CA PHE A 36 7.64 -8.05 -6.96
C PHE A 36 8.36 -7.17 -7.98
N ALA A 37 9.35 -6.38 -7.56
CA ALA A 37 10.20 -5.59 -8.45
C ALA A 37 10.95 -6.47 -9.47
N ARG A 38 11.52 -7.60 -9.03
CA ARG A 38 12.15 -8.57 -9.96
C ARG A 38 11.16 -9.14 -10.96
N MET A 39 9.93 -9.44 -10.55
CA MET A 39 8.90 -9.94 -11.46
C MET A 39 8.44 -8.86 -12.46
N GLN A 40 8.35 -7.60 -12.04
CA GLN A 40 8.02 -6.46 -12.90
C GLN A 40 9.12 -6.17 -13.94
N ALA A 41 10.39 -6.44 -13.60
CA ALA A 41 11.53 -6.27 -14.50
C ALA A 41 11.64 -7.34 -15.60
N LEU A 42 10.81 -8.39 -15.56
CA LEU A 42 10.83 -9.43 -16.58
C LEU A 42 10.33 -8.89 -17.92
N PRO A 43 10.98 -9.21 -19.06
CA PRO A 43 10.55 -8.74 -20.38
C PRO A 43 9.11 -9.10 -20.72
N VAL A 44 8.60 -10.22 -20.19
CA VAL A 44 7.23 -10.72 -20.44
C VAL A 44 6.16 -10.09 -19.55
N TYR A 45 6.55 -9.31 -18.52
CA TYR A 45 5.60 -8.76 -17.55
C TYR A 45 4.57 -7.80 -18.18
N HIS A 46 4.91 -7.18 -19.33
CA HIS A 46 4.03 -6.31 -20.09
C HIS A 46 2.69 -6.97 -20.46
N ILE A 47 2.66 -8.31 -20.60
CA ILE A 47 1.43 -9.07 -20.86
C ILE A 47 0.47 -8.97 -19.66
N ASN A 48 0.98 -9.19 -18.44
CA ASN A 48 0.21 -9.03 -17.22
C ASN A 48 -0.23 -7.57 -17.04
N GLN A 49 0.68 -6.61 -17.26
CA GLN A 49 0.38 -5.18 -17.13
C GLN A 49 -0.76 -4.74 -18.07
N THR A 50 -0.78 -5.24 -19.30
CA THR A 50 -1.86 -4.95 -20.26
C THR A 50 -3.21 -5.49 -19.78
N GLY A 51 -3.23 -6.70 -19.23
CA GLY A 51 -4.43 -7.30 -18.65
C GLY A 51 -4.91 -6.56 -17.39
N LEU A 52 -3.96 -6.20 -16.52
CA LEU A 52 -4.20 -5.47 -15.29
C LEU A 52 -4.85 -4.11 -15.55
N GLU A 53 -4.39 -3.35 -16.54
CA GLU A 53 -4.98 -2.05 -16.89
C GLU A 53 -6.42 -2.19 -17.41
N LYS A 54 -6.68 -3.20 -18.26
CA LYS A 54 -8.05 -3.50 -18.70
C LYS A 54 -8.95 -3.89 -17.53
N LEU A 55 -8.44 -4.71 -16.61
CA LEU A 55 -9.16 -5.12 -15.42
C LEU A 55 -9.46 -3.91 -14.52
N ARG A 56 -8.51 -3.00 -14.33
CA ARG A 56 -8.68 -1.74 -13.58
C ARG A 56 -9.88 -0.96 -14.11
N VAL A 57 -9.92 -0.70 -15.42
CA VAL A 57 -11.01 0.05 -16.07
C VAL A 57 -12.36 -0.63 -15.85
N VAL A 58 -12.42 -1.96 -15.99
CA VAL A 58 -13.66 -2.73 -15.78
C VAL A 58 -14.13 -2.63 -14.33
N ILE A 59 -13.24 -2.85 -13.36
CA ILE A 59 -13.57 -2.82 -11.94
C ILE A 59 -14.02 -1.41 -11.52
N GLU A 60 -13.30 -0.35 -11.92
CA GLU A 60 -13.70 1.02 -11.60
C GLU A 60 -15.09 1.36 -12.17
N ARG A 61 -15.38 0.89 -13.39
CA ARG A 61 -16.68 1.11 -14.05
C ARG A 61 -17.82 0.37 -13.35
N ILE A 62 -17.63 -0.92 -13.05
CA ILE A 62 -18.68 -1.76 -12.45
C ILE A 62 -18.87 -1.41 -10.98
N GLY A 63 -17.77 -1.26 -10.24
CA GLY A 63 -17.78 -0.98 -8.81
C GLY A 63 -18.08 0.48 -8.46
N ARG A 64 -18.14 1.38 -9.46
CA ARG A 64 -18.38 2.82 -9.28
C ARG A 64 -17.43 3.47 -8.26
N PHE A 65 -16.17 3.03 -8.25
CA PHE A 65 -15.11 3.58 -7.42
C PHE A 65 -13.84 3.79 -8.25
N LYS A 66 -12.85 4.46 -7.66
CA LYS A 66 -11.52 4.65 -8.25
C LYS A 66 -10.48 3.99 -7.36
N PHE A 67 -9.54 3.26 -7.96
CA PHE A 67 -8.41 2.76 -7.20
C PHE A 67 -7.55 3.95 -6.72
N PRO A 68 -6.94 3.84 -5.53
CA PRO A 68 -6.05 4.87 -5.00
C PRO A 68 -4.97 5.21 -6.01
N THR A 69 -4.82 6.50 -6.30
CA THR A 69 -3.71 6.99 -7.10
C THR A 69 -2.53 7.30 -6.18
N THR A 70 -1.30 7.18 -6.68
CA THR A 70 -0.08 7.47 -5.92
C THR A 70 -0.10 8.85 -5.25
N SER A 71 -0.80 9.83 -5.84
CA SER A 71 -0.99 11.17 -5.24
C SER A 71 -1.98 11.19 -4.06
N GLU A 72 -2.94 10.27 -4.00
CA GLU A 72 -3.90 10.15 -2.91
C GLU A 72 -3.32 9.32 -1.77
N THR A 73 -2.55 8.27 -2.09
CA THR A 73 -1.87 7.45 -1.08
C THR A 73 -0.81 8.26 -0.31
N ALA A 74 -0.08 9.15 -0.98
CA ALA A 74 0.85 10.09 -0.31
C ALA A 74 0.14 11.11 0.61
N LYS A 75 -1.10 11.49 0.29
CA LYS A 75 -1.91 12.39 1.16
C LYS A 75 -2.47 11.67 2.38
N LEU A 76 -2.75 10.37 2.28
CA LEU A 76 -3.22 9.57 3.39
C LEU A 76 -2.11 9.37 4.44
N GLU A 77 -0.86 9.14 4.01
CA GLU A 77 0.30 9.05 4.91
C GLU A 77 0.52 10.34 5.72
N ALA A 78 0.46 11.51 5.07
CA ALA A 78 0.61 12.81 5.75
C ALA A 78 -0.50 13.08 6.78
N LYS A 79 -1.67 12.44 6.65
CA LYS A 79 -2.78 12.59 7.59
C LYS A 79 -2.65 11.62 8.77
N THR A 80 -2.17 10.41 8.54
CA THR A 80 -1.94 9.40 9.59
C THR A 80 -0.75 9.77 10.48
N GLU A 81 0.34 10.30 9.92
CA GLU A 81 1.49 10.79 10.71
C GLU A 81 1.10 11.97 11.63
N GLY A 82 0.14 12.81 11.21
CA GLY A 82 -0.36 13.93 12.03
C GLY A 82 -1.29 13.50 13.16
N GLU A 83 -1.99 12.38 13.02
CA GLU A 83 -2.89 11.82 14.05
C GLU A 83 -2.10 11.00 15.09
N ASP A 84 -1.12 10.20 14.67
CA ASP A 84 -0.25 9.43 15.58
C ASP A 84 0.59 10.35 16.49
N VAL A 85 1.12 11.46 15.96
CA VAL A 85 1.86 12.46 16.76
C VAL A 85 0.94 13.23 17.72
N ALA A 86 -0.34 13.41 17.36
CA ALA A 86 -1.32 14.06 18.22
C ALA A 86 -1.77 13.16 19.38
N GLU A 87 -1.92 11.84 19.16
CA GLU A 87 -2.21 10.86 20.21
C GLU A 87 -1.02 10.69 21.16
N GLU A 88 0.21 10.59 20.66
CA GLU A 88 1.41 10.45 21.51
C GLU A 88 1.64 11.68 22.40
N GLN A 89 1.35 12.89 21.90
CA GLN A 89 1.42 14.12 22.70
C GLN A 89 0.26 14.28 23.69
N ALA A 90 -0.91 13.69 23.42
CA ALA A 90 -2.04 13.69 24.35
C ALA A 90 -1.81 12.73 25.53
N ASP A 91 -1.23 11.55 25.28
CA ASP A 91 -0.88 10.60 26.33
C ASP A 91 0.28 11.10 27.21
N ALA A 92 1.31 11.74 26.62
CA ALA A 92 2.40 12.33 27.39
C ALA A 92 1.94 13.47 28.32
N LYS A 93 0.93 14.25 27.92
CA LYS A 93 0.36 15.32 28.76
C LYS A 93 -0.53 14.78 29.89
N ASN A 94 -1.17 13.62 29.72
CA ASN A 94 -1.96 13.00 30.77
C ASN A 94 -1.09 12.40 31.89
N LEU A 95 0.10 11.89 31.57
CA LEU A 95 1.05 11.38 32.56
C LEU A 95 1.73 12.50 33.40
N GLY A 96 1.89 13.70 32.83
CA GLY A 96 2.47 14.84 33.55
C GLY A 96 1.56 15.48 34.61
N ASN A 97 0.24 15.29 34.52
CA ASN A 97 -0.72 15.91 35.43
C ASN A 97 -1.01 15.09 36.71
N VAL A 98 -0.44 13.89 36.84
CA VAL A 98 -0.68 13.01 38.00
C VAL A 98 0.33 13.27 39.15
N GLU A 99 1.48 13.89 38.87
CA GLU A 99 2.53 14.09 39.89
C GLU A 99 2.47 15.43 40.65
N GLU A 100 1.62 16.39 40.28
CA GLU A 100 1.55 17.71 40.97
C GLU A 100 0.50 17.82 42.10
N ASN A 101 -0.26 16.76 42.40
CA ASN A 101 -1.25 16.78 43.49
C ASN A 101 -0.94 15.77 44.61
N LYS A 102 0.21 15.91 45.25
CA LYS A 102 0.49 15.27 46.55
C LYS A 102 1.11 16.24 47.55
#